data_AF-A0A1G1P0W0-F1
#
_entry.id   AF-A0A1G1P0W0-F1
#
_cell.length_a   1.000
_cell.length_b   1.000
_cell.length_c   1.000
_cell.angle_alpha   90.00
_cell.angle_beta   90.00
_cell.angle_gamma   90.00
#
_symmetry.space_group_name_H-M   'P 1'
#
loop_
_entity.id
_entity.type
_entity.pdbx_description
1 polymer ?
#
loop_
_entity_poly.entity_id
_entity_poly.type
_entity_poly.pdbx_seq_one_letter_code
_entity_poly.pdbx_strand_id
1 'polypeptide(L)'
;MENNFRGENLIIVGGVPRSGTTLVQNMLDSHPDIHGLPEFKILIPIMRLRNLLRGWITGGMIDPGLCSVASIDRNFREFINMFFAPLFFVIEGPEQEFYESSVI
;
A
#
# COMPACT_ATOMS: atom_id res chain seq x y z
N MET A 1 -4.31 16.13 -10.57
CA MET A 1 -4.38 16.15 -9.09
C MET A 1 -3.20 15.34 -8.59
N GLU A 2 -2.22 15.97 -7.94
CA GLU A 2 -1.16 15.22 -7.23
C GLU A 2 -1.80 14.48 -6.07
N ASN A 3 -1.87 13.16 -6.18
CA ASN A 3 -2.41 12.33 -5.11
C ASN A 3 -1.32 12.18 -4.04
N ASN A 4 -1.30 13.10 -3.07
CA ASN A 4 -0.29 13.17 -2.00
C ASN A 4 -0.53 12.11 -0.90
N PHE A 5 -1.08 10.95 -1.27
CA PHE A 5 -1.35 9.85 -0.37
C PHE A 5 -0.04 9.25 0.15
N ARG A 6 0.24 9.45 1.44
CA ARG A 6 1.44 8.95 2.14
C ARG A 6 1.14 7.74 3.03
N GLY A 7 -0.03 7.12 2.87
CA GLY A 7 -0.48 6.01 3.70
C GLY A 7 -1.04 6.42 5.06
N GLU A 8 -1.48 7.67 5.19
CA GLU A 8 -1.92 8.29 6.47
C GLU A 8 -3.10 7.55 7.11
N ASN A 9 -3.91 6.87 6.30
CA ASN A 9 -5.08 6.08 6.71
C ASN A 9 -4.91 4.57 6.44
N LEU A 10 -3.68 4.08 6.31
CA LEU A 10 -3.42 2.65 6.11
C LEU A 10 -3.11 1.93 7.42
N ILE A 11 -3.88 0.87 7.70
CA ILE A 11 -3.59 -0.08 8.77
C ILE A 11 -2.97 -1.32 8.14
N ILE A 12 -1.73 -1.65 8.52
CA ILE A 12 -1.05 -2.88 8.10
C ILE A 12 -1.07 -3.88 9.24
N VAL A 13 -1.86 -4.95 9.10
CA VAL A 13 -1.85 -6.07 10.04
C VAL A 13 -0.75 -7.06 9.62
N GLY A 14 0.25 -7.25 10.49
CA GLY A 14 1.38 -8.13 10.25
C GLY A 14 1.69 -9.04 11.44
N GLY A 15 2.39 -10.14 11.18
CA GLY A 15 2.77 -11.11 12.19
C GLY A 15 3.29 -12.41 11.58
N VAL A 16 3.76 -13.33 12.42
CA VAL A 16 4.11 -14.69 11.97
C VAL A 16 2.84 -15.46 11.56
N PRO A 17 2.90 -16.40 10.61
CA PRO A 17 1.74 -17.22 10.25
C PRO A 17 1.11 -17.86 11.50
N ARG A 18 -0.22 -17.86 11.58
CA ARG A 18 -1.02 -18.42 12.71
C ARG A 18 -0.89 -17.67 14.05
N SER A 19 -0.41 -16.43 14.06
CA SER A 19 -0.37 -15.57 15.27
C SER A 19 -1.68 -14.83 15.58
N GLY A 20 -2.77 -15.13 14.86
CA GLY A 20 -4.05 -14.44 15.04
C GLY A 20 -4.20 -13.17 14.19
N THR A 21 -3.34 -12.92 13.20
CA THR A 21 -3.48 -11.78 12.27
C THR A 21 -4.84 -11.74 11.57
N THR A 22 -5.38 -12.90 11.18
CA THR A 22 -6.74 -12.99 10.61
C THR A 22 -7.83 -12.58 11.60
N LEU A 23 -7.66 -12.89 12.89
CA LEU A 23 -8.63 -12.46 13.92
C LEU A 23 -8.58 -10.95 14.10
N VAL A 24 -7.38 -10.37 14.15
CA VAL A 24 -7.20 -8.91 14.24
C VAL A 24 -7.80 -8.21 13.03
N GLN A 25 -7.59 -8.74 11.82
CA GLN A 25 -8.23 -8.24 10.62
C GLN A 25 -9.76 -8.29 10.74
N ASN A 26 -10.34 -9.44 11.11
CA ASN A 26 -11.79 -9.56 11.26
C ASN A 26 -12.37 -8.59 12.31
N MET A 27 -11.63 -8.31 13.40
CA MET A 27 -12.05 -7.32 14.41
C MET A 27 -12.05 -5.90 13.86
N LEU A 28 -11.03 -5.53 13.07
CA LEU A 28 -10.95 -4.24 12.40
C LEU A 28 -12.05 -4.08 11.35
N ASP A 29 -12.26 -5.11 10.53
CA ASP A 29 -13.29 -5.15 9.48
C ASP A 29 -14.72 -5.08 10.04
N SER A 30 -14.90 -5.31 11.34
CA SER A 30 -16.19 -5.15 12.02
C SER A 30 -16.51 -3.68 12.38
N HIS A 31 -15.55 -2.76 12.23
CA HIS A 31 -15.73 -1.35 12.52
C HIS A 31 -16.26 -0.60 11.28
N PRO A 32 -17.32 0.22 11.40
CA PRO A 32 -17.96 0.86 10.25
C PRO A 32 -17.02 1.79 9.47
N ASP A 33 -16.08 2.45 10.15
CA ASP A 33 -15.13 3.38 9.53
C ASP A 33 -13.84 2.72 9.04
N ILE A 34 -13.72 1.39 9.14
CA ILE A 34 -12.53 0.65 8.70
C ILE A 34 -12.91 -0.30 7.59
N HIS A 35 -12.34 -0.07 6.41
CA HIS A 35 -12.53 -0.95 5.27
C HIS A 35 -11.46 -2.04 5.25
N GLY A 36 -11.89 -3.28 5.47
CA GLY A 36 -11.05 -4.47 5.37
C GLY A 36 -10.65 -4.78 3.93
N LEU A 37 -9.35 -4.75 3.64
CA LEU A 37 -8.82 -5.17 2.34
C LEU A 37 -8.38 -6.66 2.35
N PRO A 38 -8.35 -7.32 1.18
CA PRO A 38 -7.87 -8.70 1.07
C PRO A 38 -6.42 -8.89 1.53
N GLU A 39 -6.03 -10.13 1.82
CA GLU A 39 -4.63 -10.45 2.11
C GLU A 39 -3.75 -10.30 0.85
N PHE A 40 -2.89 -9.28 0.84
CA PHE A 40 -1.99 -9.01 -0.27
C PHE A 40 -0.70 -9.81 -0.21
N LYS A 41 -0.76 -11.06 -0.68
CA LYS A 41 0.41 -11.95 -0.75
C LYS A 41 1.58 -11.40 -1.59
N ILE A 42 1.33 -10.41 -2.45
CA ILE A 42 2.32 -9.81 -3.34
C ILE A 42 3.25 -8.79 -2.64
N LEU A 43 2.85 -8.24 -1.48
CA LEU A 43 3.67 -7.27 -0.74
C LEU A 43 5.03 -7.84 -0.34
N ILE A 44 5.05 -9.09 0.13
CA ILE A 44 6.30 -9.75 0.56
C ILE A 44 7.28 -9.93 -0.63
N PRO A 45 6.88 -10.49 -1.80
CA PRO A 45 7.71 -10.49 -3.00
C PRO A 45 8.24 -9.10 -3.41
N ILE A 46 7.41 -8.07 -3.39
CA ILE A 46 7.83 -6.70 -3.75
C ILE A 46 8.91 -6.19 -2.79
N MET A 47 8.71 -6.39 -1.48
CA MET A 47 9.70 -6.02 -0.47
C MET A 47 11.02 -6.78 -0.64
N ARG A 48 10.95 -8.09 -0.97
CA ARG A 48 12.14 -8.90 -1.26
C ARG A 48 12.90 -8.37 -2.47
N LEU A 49 12.19 -8.05 -3.55
CA LEU A 49 12.79 -7.46 -4.76
C LEU A 49 13.49 -6.13 -4.44
N ARG A 50 12.82 -5.25 -3.68
CA ARG A 50 13.42 -3.99 -3.21
C ARG A 50 14.73 -4.25 -2.47
N ASN A 51 14.72 -5.16 -1.50
CA ASN A 51 15.88 -5.43 -0.67
C ASN A 51 17.03 -6.06 -1.47
N LEU A 52 16.71 -6.92 -2.44
CA LEU A 52 17.69 -7.50 -3.36
C LEU A 52 18.38 -6.42 -4.19
N LEU A 53 17.61 -5.50 -4.78
CA LEU A 53 18.19 -4.41 -5.58
C LEU A 53 19.03 -3.44 -4.72
N ARG A 54 18.58 -3.14 -3.50
CA ARG A 54 19.39 -2.38 -2.53
C ARG A 54 20.71 -3.09 -2.24
N GLY A 55 20.67 -4.41 -2.07
CA GLY A 55 21.84 -5.27 -1.88
C GLY A 55 22.84 -5.17 -3.03
N TRP A 56 22.37 -5.13 -4.28
CA TRP A 56 23.22 -4.98 -5.46
C TRP A 56 23.93 -3.62 -5.52
N ILE A 57 23.25 -2.53 -5.15
CA ILE A 57 23.88 -1.21 -5.07
C ILE A 57 24.93 -1.20 -3.96
N THR A 58 24.57 -1.67 -2.76
CA THR A 58 25.50 -1.68 -1.62
C THR A 58 26.68 -2.63 -1.83
N GLY A 59 26.49 -3.69 -2.62
CA GLY A 59 27.51 -4.68 -2.98
C GLY A 59 28.36 -4.28 -4.17
N GLY A 60 28.17 -3.09 -4.76
CA GLY A 60 28.97 -2.60 -5.88
C GLY A 60 28.67 -3.27 -7.23
N MET A 61 27.58 -4.03 -7.34
CA MET A 61 27.13 -4.61 -8.62
C MET A 61 26.49 -3.55 -9.54
N ILE A 62 25.99 -2.46 -8.95
CA ILE A 62 25.41 -1.31 -9.67
C ILE A 62 26.15 -0.06 -9.21
N ASP A 63 26.58 0.75 -10.18
CA ASP A 63 27.21 2.04 -9.91
C ASP A 63 26.23 2.97 -9.16
N PRO A 64 26.57 3.44 -7.95
CA PRO A 64 25.72 4.38 -7.19
C PRO A 64 25.43 5.69 -7.92
N GLY A 65 26.27 6.10 -8.88
CA GLY A 65 26.07 7.25 -9.76
C GLY A 65 24.99 7.04 -10.82
N LEU A 66 24.70 5.79 -11.19
CA LEU A 66 23.58 5.45 -12.08
C LEU A 66 22.29 5.22 -11.31
N CYS A 67 22.37 4.52 -10.17
CA CYS A 67 21.20 4.19 -9.37
C CYS A 67 21.55 4.20 -7.88
N SER A 68 21.02 5.19 -7.15
CA SER A 68 21.21 5.30 -5.71
C SER A 68 20.16 4.49 -4.94
N VAL A 69 20.49 4.10 -3.70
CA VAL A 69 19.53 3.46 -2.78
C VAL A 69 18.28 4.33 -2.58
N ALA A 70 18.47 5.65 -2.47
CA ALA A 70 17.37 6.61 -2.35
C ALA A 70 16.48 6.66 -3.59
N SER A 71 17.07 6.50 -4.79
CA SER A 71 16.33 6.43 -6.05
C SER A 71 15.48 5.16 -6.11
N ILE A 72 16.03 4.00 -5.71
CA ILE A 72 15.27 2.75 -5.61
C ILE A 72 14.11 2.91 -4.63
N ASP A 73 14.38 3.44 -3.44
CA ASP A 73 13.34 3.60 -2.41
C ASP A 73 12.20 4.49 -2.87
N ARG A 74 12.52 5.58 -3.58
CA ARG A 74 11.54 6.45 -4.20
C ARG A 74 10.72 5.72 -5.27
N ASN A 75 11.38 4.99 -6.17
CA ASN A 75 10.69 4.27 -7.25
C ASN A 75 9.77 3.16 -6.70
N PHE A 76 10.21 2.44 -5.66
CA PHE A 76 9.36 1.44 -5.01
C PHE A 76 8.18 2.07 -4.28
N ARG A 77 8.37 3.24 -3.66
CA ARG A 77 7.27 4.00 -3.07
C ARG A 77 6.23 4.37 -4.14
N GLU A 78 6.66 4.95 -5.25
CA GLU A 78 5.76 5.29 -6.37
C GLU A 78 5.09 4.06 -6.96
N PHE A 79 5.83 2.96 -7.14
CA PHE A 79 5.28 1.70 -7.63
C PHE A 79 4.18 1.14 -6.71
N ILE A 80 4.41 1.10 -5.39
CA ILE A 80 3.40 0.67 -4.42
C ILE A 80 2.18 1.60 -4.48
N ASN A 81 2.39 2.92 -4.48
CA ASN A 81 1.30 3.87 -4.58
C ASN A 81 0.48 3.64 -5.85
N MET A 82 1.11 3.47 -7.02
CA MET A 82 0.40 3.22 -8.28
C MET A 82 -0.29 1.86 -8.32
N PHE A 83 0.34 0.81 -7.80
CA PHE A 83 -0.19 -0.55 -7.83
C PHE A 83 -1.42 -0.69 -6.93
N PHE A 84 -1.41 -0.04 -5.77
CA PHE A 84 -2.50 -0.13 -4.79
C PHE A 84 -3.47 1.04 -4.82
N ALA A 85 -3.17 2.16 -5.51
CA ALA A 85 -4.07 3.31 -5.64
C ALA A 85 -5.51 2.93 -6.05
N PRO A 86 -5.75 2.04 -7.03
CA PRO A 86 -7.11 1.64 -7.39
C PRO A 86 -7.87 0.97 -6.24
N LEU A 87 -7.17 0.28 -5.34
CA LEU A 87 -7.77 -0.37 -4.17
C LEU A 87 -8.12 0.63 -3.08
N PHE A 88 -7.41 1.77 -3.02
CA PHE A 88 -7.71 2.86 -2.10
C PHE A 88 -8.81 3.77 -2.62
N PHE A 89 -8.90 3.98 -3.94
CA PHE A 89 -9.92 4.83 -4.56
C PHE A 89 -11.34 4.24 -4.51
N VAL A 90 -11.47 2.91 -4.43
CA VAL A 90 -12.78 2.26 -4.20
C VAL A 90 -13.34 2.58 -2.82
N ILE A 91 -12.49 2.94 -1.84
CA ILE A 91 -12.90 3.28 -0.47
C ILE A 91 -13.49 4.70 -0.41
N GLU A 92 -13.05 5.60 -1.30
CA GLU A 92 -13.74 6.88 -1.57
C GLU A 92 -14.69 6.70 -2.76
N GLY A 93 -15.79 5.99 -2.55
CA GLY A 93 -16.78 5.76 -3.60
C GLY A 93 -17.31 7.07 -4.22
N PRO A 94 -17.88 7.02 -5.44
CA PRO A 94 -18.53 8.13 -6.14
C PRO A 94 -19.88 8.55 -5.49
N GLU A 95 -20.04 8.40 -4.17
CA GLU A 95 -21.29 8.66 -3.45
C GLU A 95 -21.48 10.13 -3.05
N GLN A 96 -20.99 11.08 -3.86
CA GLN A 96 -21.32 12.50 -3.71
C GLN A 96 -22.16 13.08 -4.86
N GLU A 97 -22.54 12.29 -5.88
CA GLU A 97 -23.33 12.80 -7.02
C GLU A 97 -24.83 12.42 -7.02
N PHE A 98 -25.33 11.68 -6.03
CA PHE A 98 -26.73 11.18 -6.05
C PHE A 98 -27.66 11.65 -4.92
N TYR A 99 -27.26 12.62 -4.09
CA TYR A 99 -28.10 13.13 -3.00
C TYR A 99 -28.73 14.52 -3.22
N GLU A 100 -28.62 15.12 -4.41
CA GLU A 100 -29.29 16.41 -4.73
C GLU A 100 -30.57 16.30 -5.60
N SER A 101 -31.13 15.11 -5.85
CA SER A 101 -32.33 14.95 -6.71
C SER A 101 -33.53 14.27 -6.03
N SER A 102 -33.62 14.31 -4.70
CA SER A 102 -34.78 13.71 -4.00
C SER A 102 -35.18 14.43 -2.71
N VAL A 103 -34.97 15.75 -2.65
CA VAL A 103 -35.66 16.61 -1.69
C VAL A 103 -36.05 17.91 -2.41
N ILE A 104 -37.38 18.05 -2.55
CA ILE A 104 -38.18 19.10 -3.21
C ILE A 104 -38.50 18.83 -4.69
#